data_AF-A0A960FD88-F1
#
_entry.id   AF-A0A960FD88-F1
#
_cell.length_a   1.000
_cell.length_b   1.000
_cell.length_c   1.000
_cell.angle_alpha   90.00
_cell.angle_beta   90.00
_cell.angle_gamma   90.00
#
_symmetry.space_group_name_H-M   'P 1'
#
loop_
_entity.id
_entity.type
_entity.pdbx_description
1 polymer ?
#
loop_
_entity_poly.entity_id
_entity_poly.type
_entity_poly.pdbx_seq_one_letter_code
_entity_poly.pdbx_strand_id
1 'polypeptide(L)'
;MEYVWLALAVAVMVFLAWVGFRIEPHWVSKDRSRFICNAQLLTEQGEPVGRFRETKILVEPTGELLVDQRKLFRRRMSAWRLVAESDDPPRRRAVFLLRGHDAQHRPAMLAVRVPATSPIVPTLRDIADRRGSDR
;
A
#
# COMPACT_ATOMS: atom_id res chain seq x y z
N MET A 1 44.97 -11.55 -22.78
CA MET A 1 44.32 -12.50 -21.85
C MET A 1 43.89 -11.82 -20.56
N GLU A 2 44.74 -11.04 -19.91
CA GLU A 2 44.41 -10.32 -18.66
C GLU A 2 43.19 -9.39 -18.76
N TYR A 3 43.08 -8.63 -19.86
CA TYR A 3 41.93 -7.76 -20.10
C TYR A 3 40.60 -8.50 -20.26
N VAL A 4 40.62 -9.76 -20.71
CA VAL A 4 39.41 -10.58 -20.86
C VAL A 4 38.84 -10.95 -19.49
N TRP A 5 39.71 -11.34 -18.57
CA TRP A 5 39.32 -11.63 -17.19
C TRP A 5 38.83 -10.39 -16.46
N LEU A 6 39.48 -9.24 -16.68
CA LEU A 6 39.02 -7.96 -16.12
C LEU A 6 37.63 -7.57 -16.65
N ALA A 7 37.40 -7.68 -17.97
CA ALA A 7 36.10 -7.40 -18.56
C ALA A 7 35.00 -8.33 -18.02
N LEU A 8 35.30 -9.63 -17.86
CA LEU A 8 34.39 -10.61 -17.29
C LEU A 8 34.02 -10.26 -15.84
N ALA A 9 35.01 -9.90 -15.01
CA ALA A 9 34.78 -9.52 -13.61
C ALA A 9 33.88 -8.29 -13.50
N VAL A 10 34.13 -7.25 -14.32
CA VAL A 10 33.28 -6.05 -14.37
C VAL A 10 31.85 -6.41 -14.80
N ALA A 11 31.70 -7.25 -15.83
CA ALA A 11 30.38 -7.69 -16.29
C ALA A 11 29.59 -8.43 -15.20
N VAL A 12 30.24 -9.32 -14.44
CA VAL A 12 29.63 -10.03 -13.31
C VAL A 12 29.22 -9.06 -12.20
N MET A 13 30.08 -8.09 -11.84
CA MET A 13 29.72 -7.11 -10.81
C MET A 13 28.53 -6.23 -11.20
N VAL A 14 28.50 -5.76 -12.46
CA VAL A 14 27.36 -5.00 -12.99
C VAL A 14 26.09 -5.84 -13.00
N PHE A 15 26.19 -7.12 -13.39
CA PHE A 15 25.06 -8.04 -13.39
C PHE A 15 24.52 -8.29 -11.97
N LEU A 16 25.40 -8.55 -11.00
CA LEU A 16 25.00 -8.75 -9.60
C LEU A 16 24.37 -7.50 -9.01
N ALA A 17 24.91 -6.32 -9.30
CA ALA A 17 24.32 -5.05 -8.90
C ALA A 17 22.92 -4.89 -9.50
N TRP A 18 22.75 -5.16 -10.80
CA TRP A 18 21.47 -5.09 -11.48
C TRP A 18 20.42 -6.05 -10.89
N VAL A 19 20.82 -7.28 -10.57
CA VAL A 19 19.94 -8.25 -9.89
C VAL A 19 19.57 -7.76 -8.49
N GLY A 20 20.53 -7.24 -7.73
CA GLY A 20 20.30 -6.66 -6.41
C GLY A 20 19.28 -5.53 -6.43
N PHE A 21 19.38 -4.62 -7.41
CA PHE A 21 18.40 -3.54 -7.61
C PHE A 21 17.01 -4.04 -8.05
N ARG A 22 16.91 -5.28 -8.56
CA ARG A 22 15.65 -5.90 -8.98
C ARG A 22 14.92 -6.61 -7.83
N ILE A 23 15.61 -6.98 -6.76
CA ILE A 23 15.01 -7.60 -5.58
C ILE A 23 14.17 -6.53 -4.87
N GLU A 24 12.84 -6.66 -4.94
CA GLU A 24 11.95 -5.72 -4.25
C GLU A 24 12.21 -5.79 -2.73
N PRO A 25 12.44 -4.65 -2.05
CA PRO A 25 12.57 -4.64 -0.60
C PRO A 25 11.31 -5.25 0.03
N HIS A 26 11.50 -6.08 1.05
CA HIS A 26 10.41 -6.72 1.78
C HIS A 26 9.40 -5.65 2.20
N TRP A 27 8.22 -5.69 1.63
CA TRP A 27 7.24 -4.61 1.79
C TRP A 27 6.44 -4.71 3.09
N VAL A 28 6.57 -5.81 3.83
CA VAL A 28 5.94 -5.96 5.14
C VAL A 28 6.97 -5.66 6.21
N SER A 29 6.72 -4.62 7.00
CA SER A 29 7.63 -4.22 8.07
C SER A 29 7.09 -4.62 9.45
N LYS A 30 7.99 -5.01 10.36
CA LYS A 30 7.65 -5.42 11.74
C LYS A 30 7.12 -4.24 12.57
N ASP A 31 7.51 -3.02 12.20
CA ASP A 31 7.09 -1.76 12.83
C ASP A 31 5.63 -1.36 12.50
N ARG A 32 4.92 -2.16 11.67
CA ARG A 32 3.54 -1.89 11.22
C ARG A 32 3.42 -0.62 10.36
N SER A 33 4.52 -0.05 9.89
CA SER A 33 4.50 1.08 8.96
C SER A 33 4.13 0.65 7.54
N ARG A 34 4.45 -0.59 7.14
CA ARG A 34 4.20 -1.09 5.78
C ARG A 34 3.50 -2.43 5.81
N PHE A 35 2.44 -2.55 5.02
CA PHE A 35 1.69 -3.79 4.89
C PHE A 35 1.08 -3.93 3.49
N ILE A 36 0.70 -5.17 3.18
CA ILE A 36 0.01 -5.54 1.93
C ILE A 36 -1.40 -5.96 2.31
N CYS A 37 -2.38 -5.48 1.55
CA CYS A 37 -3.78 -5.76 1.76
C CYS A 37 -4.53 -5.85 0.42
N ASN A 38 -5.80 -6.22 0.46
CA ASN A 38 -6.66 -6.15 -0.71
C ASN A 38 -7.53 -4.91 -0.61
N ALA A 39 -7.47 -4.03 -1.61
CA ALA A 39 -8.30 -2.83 -1.64
C ALA A 39 -9.14 -2.76 -2.91
N GLN A 40 -10.33 -2.17 -2.79
CA GLN A 40 -11.24 -1.91 -3.89
C GLN A 40 -11.50 -0.41 -3.96
N LEU A 41 -11.36 0.15 -5.17
CA LEU A 41 -11.69 1.55 -5.42
C LEU A 41 -13.21 1.71 -5.41
N LEU A 42 -13.70 2.80 -4.84
CA LEU A 42 -15.08 3.20 -4.85
C LEU A 42 -15.20 4.61 -5.39
N THR A 43 -16.34 4.93 -5.98
CA THR A 43 -16.72 6.29 -6.31
C THR A 43 -16.90 7.11 -5.03
N GLU A 44 -17.01 8.43 -5.16
CA GLU A 44 -17.35 9.31 -4.04
C GLU A 44 -18.68 8.94 -3.35
N GLN A 45 -19.60 8.31 -4.10
CA GLN A 45 -20.89 7.85 -3.60
C GLN A 45 -20.83 6.45 -2.97
N GLY A 46 -19.67 5.79 -2.97
CA GLY A 46 -19.50 4.45 -2.40
C GLY A 46 -19.80 3.30 -3.37
N GLU A 47 -19.94 3.55 -4.66
CA GLU A 47 -20.13 2.49 -5.65
C GLU A 47 -18.80 1.81 -6.01
N PRO A 48 -18.71 0.48 -6.03
CA PRO A 48 -17.46 -0.23 -6.28
C PRO A 48 -16.99 -0.08 -7.74
N VAL A 49 -15.76 0.42 -7.92
CA VAL A 49 -15.10 0.56 -9.21
C VAL A 49 -14.14 -0.62 -9.41
N GLY A 50 -14.66 -1.71 -9.98
CA GLY A 50 -13.90 -2.90 -10.34
C GLY A 50 -13.67 -3.88 -9.18
N ARG A 51 -12.68 -4.77 -9.32
CA ARG A 51 -12.38 -5.84 -8.34
C ARG A 51 -11.37 -5.42 -7.27
N PHE A 52 -11.34 -6.15 -6.16
CA PHE A 52 -10.25 -6.09 -5.19
C PHE A 52 -8.90 -6.33 -5.85
N ARG A 53 -7.91 -5.52 -5.49
CA ARG A 53 -6.53 -5.64 -5.96
C ARG A 53 -5.59 -5.61 -4.77
N GLU A 54 -4.50 -6.35 -4.91
CA GLU A 54 -3.39 -6.25 -3.98
C GLU A 54 -2.87 -4.81 -3.97
N THR A 55 -2.78 -4.27 -2.76
CA THR A 55 -2.51 -2.87 -2.47
C THR A 55 -1.48 -2.80 -1.37
N LYS A 56 -0.40 -2.08 -1.66
CA LYS A 56 0.72 -1.80 -0.78
C LYS A 56 0.41 -0.49 -0.04
N ILE A 57 0.36 -0.52 1.28
CA ILE A 57 0.07 0.68 2.09
C ILE A 57 1.26 0.97 3.00
N LEU A 58 1.67 2.23 3.02
CA LEU A 58 2.60 2.82 3.98
C LEU A 58 1.81 3.75 4.90
N VAL A 59 1.95 3.56 6.20
CA VAL A 59 1.42 4.44 7.24
C VAL A 59 2.48 5.49 7.55
N GLU A 60 2.16 6.76 7.33
CA GLU A 60 3.03 7.87 7.73
C GLU A 60 2.77 8.29 9.18
N PRO A 61 3.78 8.86 9.87
CA PRO A 61 3.62 9.41 11.22
C PRO A 61 2.57 10.54 11.30
N THR A 62 2.33 11.23 10.19
CA THR A 62 1.30 12.27 10.02
C THR A 62 -0.13 11.69 10.03
N GLY A 63 -0.28 10.37 9.98
CA GLY A 63 -1.56 9.67 9.86
C GLY A 63 -2.11 9.68 8.43
N GLU A 64 -1.34 10.12 7.43
CA GLU A 64 -1.64 9.86 6.02
C GLU A 64 -1.20 8.44 5.63
N LEU A 65 -1.92 7.86 4.68
CA LEU A 65 -1.68 6.52 4.19
C LEU A 65 -1.26 6.60 2.73
N LEU A 66 0.00 6.29 2.43
CA LEU A 66 0.44 6.20 1.04
C LEU A 66 0.04 4.85 0.47
N VAL A 67 -0.76 4.88 -0.58
CA VAL A 67 -1.32 3.71 -1.25
C VAL A 67 -0.65 3.53 -2.60
N ASP A 68 -0.05 2.36 -2.81
CA ASP A 68 0.43 1.87 -4.10
C ASP A 68 -0.43 0.69 -4.56
N GLN A 69 -1.25 0.91 -5.59
CA GLN A 69 -1.98 -0.15 -6.26
C GLN A 69 -1.21 -0.58 -7.50
N ARG A 70 -0.72 -1.82 -7.50
CA ARG A 70 0.08 -2.37 -8.60
C ARG A 70 -0.73 -2.29 -9.92
N LYS A 71 -0.33 -1.36 -10.79
CA LYS A 71 -0.73 -1.32 -12.21
C LYS A 71 0.49 -1.70 -13.05
N LEU A 72 0.26 -2.48 -14.10
CA LEU A 72 1.31 -3.13 -14.92
C LEU A 72 2.42 -2.18 -15.39
N PHE A 73 2.16 -0.87 -15.51
CA PHE A 73 3.09 0.12 -16.09
C PHE A 73 3.26 1.42 -15.31
N ARG A 74 2.58 1.65 -14.17
CA ARG A 74 2.70 2.90 -13.41
C ARG A 74 2.60 2.64 -11.91
N ARG A 75 3.74 2.74 -11.22
CA ARG A 75 3.83 2.82 -9.76
C ARG A 75 3.61 4.29 -9.40
N ARG A 76 2.41 4.63 -8.92
CA ARG A 76 2.16 5.95 -8.31
C ARG A 76 1.63 5.69 -6.91
N MET A 77 2.43 6.08 -5.93
CA MET A 77 1.95 6.22 -4.56
C MET A 77 1.02 7.44 -4.53
N SER A 78 -0.13 7.27 -3.90
CA SER A 78 -1.12 8.34 -3.71
C SER A 78 -1.38 8.48 -2.21
N ALA A 79 -1.58 9.70 -1.73
CA ALA A 79 -1.89 9.95 -0.33
C ALA A 79 -3.40 9.78 -0.10
N TRP A 80 -3.74 8.96 0.89
CA TRP A 80 -5.12 8.67 1.30
C TRP A 80 -5.27 8.92 2.80
N ARG A 81 -6.49 9.23 3.20
CA ARG A 81 -6.85 9.50 4.58
C ARG A 81 -7.85 8.48 5.06
N LEU A 82 -7.62 7.93 6.25
CA LEU A 82 -8.57 7.03 6.90
C LEU A 82 -9.80 7.83 7.36
N VAL A 83 -10.98 7.34 7.02
CA VAL A 83 -12.26 8.00 7.32
C VAL A 83 -13.08 7.21 8.32
N ALA A 84 -13.20 5.90 8.11
CA ALA A 84 -14.07 5.06 8.92
C ALA A 84 -13.62 3.60 8.91
N GLU A 85 -14.06 2.85 9.92
CA GLU A 85 -14.15 1.40 9.90
C GLU A 85 -15.59 1.00 9.52
N SER A 86 -15.76 -0.12 8.82
CA SER A 86 -17.07 -0.65 8.46
C SER A 86 -17.68 -1.41 9.63
N ASP A 87 -18.93 -1.11 9.96
CA ASP A 87 -19.66 -1.77 11.06
C ASP A 87 -20.08 -3.21 10.74
N ASP A 88 -20.25 -3.54 9.45
CA ASP A 88 -20.56 -4.90 8.98
C ASP A 88 -19.45 -5.49 8.09
N PRO A 89 -18.30 -5.89 8.66
CA PRO A 89 -17.23 -6.48 7.89
C PRO A 89 -17.49 -7.98 7.61
N PRO A 90 -17.02 -8.52 6.47
CA PRO A 90 -17.06 -9.96 6.21
C PRO A 90 -16.34 -10.77 7.29
N ARG A 91 -16.79 -12.01 7.54
CA ARG A 91 -16.21 -12.89 8.59
C ARG A 91 -14.67 -12.92 8.54
N ARG A 92 -14.04 -12.70 9.69
CA ARG A 92 -12.57 -12.71 9.91
C ARG A 92 -11.80 -11.61 9.16
N ARG A 93 -12.47 -10.57 8.67
CA ARG A 93 -11.85 -9.40 8.04
C ARG A 93 -12.21 -8.15 8.82
N ALA A 94 -11.36 -7.14 8.72
CA ALA A 94 -11.69 -5.75 9.05
C ALA A 94 -11.66 -4.95 7.75
N VAL A 95 -12.65 -4.07 7.57
CA VAL A 95 -12.77 -3.23 6.37
C VAL A 95 -12.66 -1.77 6.80
N PHE A 96 -11.68 -1.08 6.24
CA PHE A 96 -11.43 0.33 6.50
C PHE A 96 -11.70 1.12 5.23
N LEU A 97 -12.25 2.32 5.40
CA LEU A 97 -12.59 3.21 4.31
C LEU A 97 -11.63 4.38 4.28
N LEU A 98 -10.90 4.50 3.17
CA LEU A 98 -10.02 5.62 2.91
C LEU A 98 -10.67 6.59 1.93
N ARG A 99 -10.34 7.88 2.04
CA ARG A 99 -10.70 8.92 1.08
C ARG A 99 -9.43 9.58 0.55
N GLY A 100 -9.41 9.84 -0.75
CA GLY A 100 -8.27 10.42 -1.43
C GLY A 100 -8.65 10.73 -2.87
N HIS A 101 -7.66 10.65 -3.76
CA HIS A 101 -7.86 10.90 -5.17
C HIS A 101 -7.52 9.66 -6.00
N ASP A 102 -8.33 9.38 -7.03
CA ASP A 102 -8.03 8.33 -8.00
C ASP A 102 -6.85 8.72 -8.93
N ALA A 103 -6.49 7.84 -9.86
CA ALA A 103 -5.42 8.10 -10.81
C ALA A 103 -5.71 9.28 -11.77
N GLN A 104 -6.95 9.72 -11.84
CA GLN A 104 -7.44 10.86 -12.63
C GLN A 104 -7.60 12.12 -11.75
N HIS A 105 -7.09 12.12 -10.51
CA HIS A 105 -7.22 13.20 -9.53
C HIS A 105 -8.65 13.50 -9.09
N ARG A 106 -9.60 12.60 -9.35
CA ARG A 106 -10.99 12.76 -8.90
C ARG A 106 -11.15 12.28 -7.46
N PRO A 107 -12.01 12.93 -6.65
CA PRO A 107 -12.31 12.45 -5.31
C PRO A 107 -12.83 11.02 -5.40
N ALA A 108 -12.23 10.13 -4.61
CA ALA A 108 -12.54 8.72 -4.60
C ALA A 108 -12.40 8.15 -3.20
N MET A 109 -13.01 6.98 -3.02
CA MET A 109 -12.91 6.20 -1.80
C MET A 109 -12.20 4.88 -2.06
N LEU A 110 -11.58 4.31 -1.04
CA LEU A 110 -10.89 3.04 -1.14
C LEU A 110 -11.25 2.17 0.06
N ALA A 111 -11.91 1.04 -0.20
CA ALA A 111 -12.21 0.04 0.82
C ALA A 111 -11.03 -0.90 0.94
N VAL A 112 -10.34 -0.85 2.07
CA VAL A 112 -9.18 -1.67 2.41
C VAL A 112 -9.62 -2.83 3.27
N ARG A 113 -9.34 -4.05 2.83
CA ARG A 113 -9.61 -5.28 3.57
C ARG A 113 -8.32 -5.86 4.13
N VAL A 114 -8.30 -6.03 5.44
CA VAL A 114 -7.23 -6.70 6.17
C VAL A 114 -7.79 -7.87 6.98
N PRO A 115 -6.99 -8.91 7.29
CA PRO A 115 -7.39 -9.92 8.27
C PRO A 115 -7.66 -9.27 9.63
N ALA A 116 -8.75 -9.68 10.30
CA ALA A 116 -9.14 -9.11 11.60
C ALA A 116 -8.06 -9.31 12.69
N THR A 117 -7.25 -10.36 12.58
CA THR A 117 -6.14 -10.67 13.49
C THR A 117 -4.84 -9.94 13.14
N SER A 118 -4.82 -9.11 12.10
CA SER A 118 -3.61 -8.44 11.66
C SER A 118 -3.14 -7.40 12.70
N PRO A 119 -1.84 -7.34 13.02
CA PRO A 119 -1.30 -6.33 13.94
C PRO A 119 -1.51 -4.88 13.51
N ILE A 120 -1.87 -4.64 12.25
CA ILE A 120 -2.16 -3.31 11.71
C ILE A 120 -3.52 -2.77 12.14
N VAL A 121 -4.47 -3.65 12.49
CA VAL A 121 -5.85 -3.28 12.83
C VAL A 121 -5.89 -2.29 14.00
N PRO A 122 -5.20 -2.51 15.13
CA PRO A 122 -5.12 -1.53 16.21
C PRO A 122 -4.51 -0.19 15.77
N THR A 123 -3.50 -0.21 14.91
CA THR A 123 -2.86 1.02 14.39
C THR A 123 -3.81 1.83 13.52
N LEU A 124 -4.60 1.18 12.66
CA LEU A 124 -5.60 1.86 11.85
C LEU A 124 -6.73 2.43 12.72
N ARG A 125 -7.19 1.69 13.72
CA ARG A 125 -8.19 2.19 14.67
C ARG A 125 -7.72 3.43 15.42
N ASP A 126 -6.50 3.41 15.96
CA ASP A 126 -5.89 4.57 16.62
C ASP A 126 -5.80 5.80 15.68
N ILE A 127 -5.46 5.60 14.40
CA ILE A 127 -5.48 6.68 13.39
C ILE A 127 -6.90 7.20 13.14
N ALA A 128 -7.91 6.32 13.09
CA ALA A 128 -9.29 6.72 12.90
C ALA A 128 -9.81 7.52 14.11
N ASP A 129 -9.50 7.06 15.34
CA ASP A 129 -9.94 7.67 16.59
C ASP A 129 -9.33 9.07 16.77
N ARG A 130 -8.02 9.24 16.54
CA ARG A 130 -7.34 10.53 16.60
C ARG A 130 -7.95 11.56 15.66
N ARG A 131 -8.42 11.12 14.48
CA ARG A 131 -9.05 12.01 13.50
C ARG A 131 -10.53 12.24 13.74
N GLY A 132 -11.22 11.29 14.36
CA GLY A 132 -12.59 11.48 14.84
C GLY A 132 -12.69 12.59 15.89
N SER A 133 -11.64 12.79 16.69
CA SER A 133 -11.54 13.85 17.70
C SER A 133 -11.23 15.25 17.16
N ASP A 134 -10.77 15.38 15.90
CA ASP A 134 -10.43 16.66 15.25
C ASP A 134 -11.61 17.26 14.45
N ARG A 135 -12.82 16.73 14.62
CA ARG A 135 -14.09 17.24 14.06
C ARG A 135 -14.97 17.79 15.16
#